data_AF-A0A0X8DBH6-F1
#
_entry.id   AF-A0A0X8DBH6-F1
#
_cell.length_a   1.000
_cell.length_b   1.000
_cell.length_c   1.000
_cell.angle_alpha   90.00
_cell.angle_beta   90.00
_cell.angle_gamma   90.00
#
_symmetry.space_group_name_H-M   'P 1'
#
loop_
_entity.id
_entity.type
_entity.pdbx_description
1 polymer ?
#
loop_
_entity_poly.entity_id
_entity_poly.type
_entity_poly.pdbx_seq_one_letter_code
_entity_poly.pdbx_strand_id
1 'polypeptide(L)'
;MELQMKLCLGLALFTTIAAESTQSFKDGVEPHLKKCMEKVVDATEDDFNAVYNRNPLETHSARCLLKCLYGELDALLPDGRIKSGDDLMPIMEKLYGFKEFKTVMRTQIVNQCVDMVNSGEARDCELASDLIHCVMQHY
;
A
#
# COMPACT_ATOMS: atom_id res chain seq x y z
N MET A 1 32.54 27.88 -9.60
CA MET A 1 32.11 27.12 -8.41
C MET A 1 30.61 27.26 -8.11
N GLU A 2 29.79 27.84 -9.00
CA GLU A 2 28.35 28.02 -8.77
C GLU A 2 27.47 26.96 -9.47
N LEU A 3 28.02 26.23 -10.44
CA LEU A 3 27.28 25.25 -11.22
C LEU A 3 27.04 23.92 -10.47
N GLN A 4 27.91 23.58 -9.50
CA GLN A 4 27.72 22.37 -8.68
C GLN A 4 26.72 22.56 -7.53
N MET A 5 26.51 23.80 -7.05
CA MET A 5 25.59 24.04 -5.93
C MET A 5 24.12 23.94 -6.37
N LYS A 6 23.80 24.27 -7.63
CA LYS A 6 22.43 24.13 -8.17
C LYS A 6 22.04 22.68 -8.50
N LEU A 7 23.01 21.82 -8.81
CA LEU A 7 22.75 20.41 -9.14
C LEU A 7 22.43 19.58 -7.89
N CYS A 8 23.06 19.88 -6.74
CA CYS A 8 22.79 19.20 -5.47
C CYS A 8 21.41 19.53 -4.88
N LEU A 9 20.92 20.77 -5.07
CA LEU A 9 19.59 21.18 -4.61
C LEU A 9 18.44 20.49 -5.37
N GLY A 10 18.65 20.16 -6.65
CA GLY A 10 17.66 19.41 -7.44
C GLY A 10 17.47 17.97 -6.97
N LEU A 11 18.57 17.26 -6.62
CA LEU A 11 18.52 15.88 -6.13
C LEU A 11 17.90 15.77 -4.73
N ALA A 12 18.13 16.74 -3.84
CA ALA A 12 17.58 16.75 -2.49
C ALA A 12 16.04 16.86 -2.47
N LEU A 13 15.44 17.55 -3.45
CA LEU A 13 13.99 17.69 -3.54
C LEU A 13 13.29 16.40 -3.99
N PHE A 14 13.95 15.56 -4.79
CA PHE A 14 13.35 14.29 -5.22
C PHE A 14 13.43 13.21 -4.14
N THR A 15 14.48 13.21 -3.31
CA THR A 15 14.62 12.23 -2.23
C THR A 15 13.65 12.49 -1.08
N THR A 16 13.35 13.75 -0.75
CA THR A 16 12.41 14.08 0.34
C THR A 16 10.99 13.63 0.03
N ILE A 17 10.53 13.81 -1.21
CA ILE A 17 9.17 13.43 -1.67
C ILE A 17 8.95 11.90 -1.57
N ALA A 18 9.93 11.09 -2.00
CA ALA A 18 9.83 9.63 -1.90
C ALA A 18 9.84 9.11 -0.45
N ALA A 19 10.58 9.80 0.43
CA ALA A 19 10.63 9.50 1.86
C ALA A 19 9.31 9.86 2.57
N GLU A 20 8.69 10.99 2.23
CA GLU A 20 7.44 11.48 2.84
C GLU A 20 6.26 10.54 2.53
N SER A 21 6.11 10.08 1.27
CA SER A 21 5.09 9.09 0.88
C SER A 21 5.29 7.72 1.55
N THR A 22 6.52 7.36 1.89
CA THR A 22 6.83 6.09 2.58
C THR A 22 6.55 6.18 4.08
N GLN A 23 6.87 7.30 4.71
CA GLN A 23 6.59 7.51 6.12
C GLN A 23 5.09 7.68 6.37
N SER A 24 4.39 8.45 5.53
CA SER A 24 2.93 8.63 5.64
C SER A 24 2.18 7.30 5.58
N PHE A 25 2.61 6.40 4.69
CA PHE A 25 2.06 5.04 4.65
C PHE A 25 2.28 4.30 5.97
N LYS A 26 3.53 4.28 6.44
CA LYS A 26 3.94 3.59 7.67
C LYS A 26 3.12 4.08 8.87
N ASP A 27 3.03 5.39 9.05
CA ASP A 27 2.25 6.02 10.13
C ASP A 27 0.76 5.67 10.01
N GLY A 28 0.23 5.63 8.79
CA GLY A 28 -1.17 5.32 8.52
C GLY A 28 -1.54 3.85 8.74
N VAL A 29 -0.58 2.91 8.60
CA VAL A 29 -0.85 1.47 8.72
C VAL A 29 -0.38 0.84 10.02
N GLU A 30 0.66 1.35 10.68
CA GLU A 30 1.26 0.72 11.86
C GLU A 30 0.23 0.31 12.95
N PRO A 31 -0.67 1.19 13.42
CA PRO A 31 -1.62 0.81 14.49
C PRO A 31 -2.62 -0.25 14.03
N HIS A 32 -2.98 -0.27 12.76
CA HIS A 32 -3.90 -1.25 12.18
C HIS A 32 -3.19 -2.60 11.96
N LEU A 33 -1.95 -2.56 11.49
CA LEU A 33 -1.14 -3.74 11.26
C LEU A 33 -0.82 -4.47 12.57
N LYS A 34 -0.54 -3.73 13.66
CA LYS A 34 -0.38 -4.31 15.00
C LYS A 34 -1.64 -5.03 15.49
N LYS A 35 -2.84 -4.48 15.25
CA LYS A 35 -4.10 -5.19 15.55
C LYS A 35 -4.26 -6.45 14.72
N CYS A 36 -3.80 -6.44 13.47
CA CYS A 36 -3.87 -7.61 12.61
C CYS A 36 -2.93 -8.73 13.02
N MET A 37 -1.78 -8.42 13.62
CA MET A 37 -0.88 -9.42 14.20
C MET A 37 -1.56 -10.26 15.29
N GLU A 38 -2.52 -9.68 16.02
CA GLU A 38 -3.28 -10.39 17.05
C GLU A 38 -4.38 -11.30 16.45
N LYS A 39 -4.81 -11.03 15.21
CA LYS A 39 -5.93 -11.71 14.55
C LYS A 39 -5.49 -12.82 13.60
N VAL A 40 -4.32 -12.66 12.97
CA VAL A 40 -3.83 -13.60 11.96
C VAL A 40 -2.97 -14.65 12.65
N VAL A 41 -3.44 -15.89 12.61
CA VAL A 41 -2.74 -17.05 13.16
C VAL A 41 -1.37 -17.20 12.46
N ASP A 42 -0.35 -17.51 13.24
CA ASP A 42 1.05 -17.71 12.80
C ASP A 42 1.72 -16.49 12.17
N ALA A 43 1.14 -15.29 12.29
CA ALA A 43 1.82 -14.06 11.86
C ALA A 43 3.06 -13.78 12.72
N THR A 44 4.19 -13.56 12.06
CA THR A 44 5.49 -13.31 12.69
C THR A 44 5.92 -11.84 12.59
N GLU A 45 6.94 -11.44 13.34
CA GLU A 45 7.55 -10.12 13.20
C GLU A 45 8.14 -9.89 11.79
N ASP A 46 8.62 -10.95 11.14
CA ASP A 46 9.08 -10.90 9.76
C ASP A 46 7.92 -10.61 8.80
N ASP A 47 6.74 -11.21 9.02
CA ASP A 47 5.53 -10.93 8.26
C ASP A 47 5.06 -9.48 8.46
N PHE A 48 5.10 -8.99 9.70
CA PHE A 48 4.84 -7.58 10.02
C PHE A 48 5.77 -6.67 9.22
N ASN A 49 7.07 -6.93 9.28
CA ASN A 49 8.07 -6.12 8.59
C ASN A 49 7.92 -6.19 7.08
N ALA A 50 7.52 -7.34 6.52
CA ALA A 50 7.24 -7.48 5.10
C ALA A 50 6.10 -6.56 4.66
N VAL A 51 4.96 -6.58 5.38
CA VAL A 51 3.80 -5.73 5.07
C VAL A 51 4.11 -4.25 5.34
N TYR A 52 4.69 -3.93 6.50
CA TYR A 52 5.01 -2.56 6.93
C TYR A 52 5.97 -1.85 5.97
N ASN A 53 6.94 -2.57 5.41
CA ASN A 53 7.90 -2.03 4.45
C ASN A 53 7.45 -2.17 2.99
N ARG A 54 6.31 -2.83 2.73
CA ARG A 54 5.81 -3.15 1.38
C ARG A 54 6.80 -4.01 0.58
N ASN A 55 7.43 -4.97 1.25
CA ASN A 55 8.29 -5.98 0.63
C ASN A 55 7.42 -7.08 -0.02
N PRO A 56 8.01 -7.95 -0.87
CA PRO A 56 7.34 -9.16 -1.35
C PRO A 56 6.79 -10.00 -0.18
N LEU A 57 5.56 -10.50 -0.33
CA LEU A 57 4.86 -11.29 0.69
C LEU A 57 4.98 -12.78 0.38
N GLU A 58 6.03 -13.42 0.90
CA GLU A 58 6.38 -14.80 0.57
C GLU A 58 5.51 -15.83 1.30
N THR A 59 5.09 -15.54 2.53
CA THR A 59 4.31 -16.44 3.39
C THR A 59 2.81 -16.21 3.24
N HIS A 60 2.02 -17.26 3.51
CA HIS A 60 0.56 -17.14 3.57
C HIS A 60 0.11 -16.21 4.72
N SER A 61 0.79 -16.27 5.87
CA SER A 61 0.52 -15.39 7.02
C SER A 61 0.70 -13.92 6.66
N ALA A 62 1.78 -13.54 5.95
CA ALA A 62 1.99 -12.16 5.50
C ALA A 62 0.88 -11.67 4.54
N ARG A 63 0.41 -12.55 3.64
CA ARG A 63 -0.71 -12.23 2.73
C ARG A 63 -2.03 -12.02 3.48
N CYS A 64 -2.33 -12.90 4.44
CA CYS A 64 -3.50 -12.73 5.33
C CYS A 64 -3.37 -11.48 6.21
N LEU A 65 -2.16 -11.14 6.67
CA LEU A 65 -1.89 -9.95 7.46
C LEU A 65 -2.19 -8.68 6.66
N LEU A 66 -1.76 -8.64 5.39
CA LEU A 66 -2.12 -7.54 4.49
C LEU A 66 -3.63 -7.46 4.24
N LYS A 67 -4.32 -8.59 4.03
CA LYS A 67 -5.77 -8.57 3.87
C LYS A 67 -6.49 -8.06 5.12
N CYS A 68 -6.07 -8.51 6.30
CA CYS A 68 -6.60 -7.97 7.56
C CYS A 68 -6.40 -6.46 7.63
N LEU A 69 -5.22 -5.95 7.25
CA LEU A 69 -4.95 -4.52 7.22
C LEU A 69 -5.93 -3.78 6.29
N TYR A 70 -6.25 -4.34 5.12
CA TYR A 70 -7.28 -3.77 4.24
C TYR A 70 -8.66 -3.73 4.91
N GLY A 71 -9.03 -4.76 5.67
CA GLY A 71 -10.24 -4.73 6.49
C GLY A 71 -10.23 -3.63 7.54
N GLU A 72 -9.14 -3.48 8.29
CA GLU A 72 -8.97 -2.43 9.32
C GLU A 72 -8.94 -1.00 8.74
N LEU A 73 -8.56 -0.86 7.47
CA LEU A 73 -8.59 0.40 6.73
C LEU A 73 -9.93 0.66 6.04
N ASP A 74 -10.91 -0.22 6.21
CA ASP A 74 -12.21 -0.17 5.51
C ASP A 74 -12.02 -0.13 3.98
N ALA A 75 -11.05 -0.87 3.47
CA ALA A 75 -10.74 -0.99 2.04
C ALA A 75 -11.45 -2.15 1.34
N LEU A 76 -12.24 -2.93 2.09
CA LEU A 76 -12.98 -4.08 1.58
C LEU A 76 -14.48 -3.78 1.55
N LEU A 77 -15.16 -4.28 0.52
CA LEU A 77 -16.62 -4.38 0.44
C LEU A 77 -17.12 -5.55 1.32
N PRO A 78 -18.41 -5.59 1.67
CA PRO A 78 -18.98 -6.68 2.49
C PRO A 78 -18.81 -8.09 1.90
N ASP A 79 -18.65 -8.19 0.58
CA ASP A 79 -18.40 -9.44 -0.14
C ASP A 79 -16.92 -9.83 -0.21
N GLY A 80 -16.03 -9.05 0.43
CA GLY A 80 -14.60 -9.31 0.53
C GLY A 80 -13.77 -8.78 -0.64
N ARG A 81 -14.40 -8.14 -1.65
CA ARG A 81 -13.69 -7.45 -2.74
C ARG A 81 -13.08 -6.13 -2.27
N ILE A 82 -12.09 -5.62 -2.99
CA ILE A 82 -11.46 -4.33 -2.66
C ILE A 82 -12.31 -3.18 -3.23
N LYS A 83 -12.49 -2.10 -2.47
CA LYS A 83 -13.19 -0.89 -2.93
C LYS A 83 -12.45 -0.27 -4.12
N SER A 84 -13.19 0.22 -5.11
CA SER A 84 -12.66 0.87 -6.32
C SER A 84 -13.29 2.23 -6.57
N GLY A 85 -12.74 2.98 -7.52
CA GLY A 85 -13.26 4.29 -7.91
C GLY A 85 -13.25 5.28 -6.76
N ASP A 86 -14.38 5.94 -6.54
CA ASP A 86 -14.54 6.96 -5.50
C ASP A 86 -14.44 6.38 -4.09
N ASP A 87 -14.81 5.11 -3.89
CA ASP A 87 -14.74 4.44 -2.59
C ASP A 87 -13.30 4.15 -2.14
N LEU A 88 -12.34 4.14 -3.07
CA LEU A 88 -10.91 3.98 -2.80
C LEU A 88 -10.27 5.31 -2.34
N MET A 89 -10.83 6.45 -2.75
CA MET A 89 -10.23 7.77 -2.56
C MET A 89 -9.95 8.14 -1.09
N PRO A 90 -10.87 7.91 -0.13
CA PRO A 90 -10.61 8.24 1.28
C PRO A 90 -9.45 7.45 1.87
N ILE A 91 -9.24 6.22 1.40
CA ILE A 91 -8.14 5.36 1.86
C ILE A 91 -6.81 5.88 1.31
N MET A 92 -6.78 6.24 0.03
CA MET A 92 -5.60 6.85 -0.60
C MET A 92 -5.23 8.18 0.05
N GLU A 93 -6.22 9.00 0.40
CA GLU A 93 -6.01 10.23 1.15
C GLU A 93 -5.40 9.97 2.53
N LYS A 94 -5.96 9.01 3.27
CA LYS A 94 -5.49 8.65 4.61
C LYS A 94 -4.04 8.15 4.60
N LEU A 95 -3.67 7.33 3.61
CA LEU A 95 -2.36 6.68 3.55
C LEU A 95 -1.25 7.56 2.96
N TYR A 96 -1.60 8.43 2.01
CA TYR A 96 -0.59 9.15 1.23
C TYR A 96 -0.83 10.66 1.14
N GLY A 97 -2.06 11.11 1.40
CA GLY A 97 -2.50 12.48 1.11
C GLY A 97 -2.46 12.83 -0.37
N PHE A 98 -3.20 13.87 -0.78
CA PHE A 98 -3.22 14.35 -2.17
C PHE A 98 -2.30 15.54 -2.44
N LYS A 99 -1.34 15.80 -1.55
CA LYS A 99 -0.40 16.91 -1.71
C LYS A 99 0.56 16.70 -2.88
N GLU A 100 0.75 15.46 -3.30
CA GLU A 100 1.66 15.09 -4.38
C GLU A 100 0.91 14.65 -5.64
N PHE A 101 1.32 15.18 -6.80
CA PHE A 101 0.85 14.70 -8.11
C PHE A 101 1.03 13.18 -8.29
N LYS A 102 2.07 12.61 -7.67
CA LYS A 102 2.35 11.16 -7.69
C LYS A 102 1.23 10.34 -7.04
N THR A 103 0.50 10.89 -6.06
CA THR A 103 -0.65 10.20 -5.45
C THR A 103 -1.77 10.02 -6.47
N VAL A 104 -2.00 10.99 -7.35
CA VAL A 104 -3.04 10.90 -8.41
C VAL A 104 -2.70 9.75 -9.38
N MET A 105 -1.46 9.69 -9.85
CA MET A 105 -1.00 8.60 -10.72
C MET A 105 -1.06 7.24 -10.03
N ARG A 106 -0.63 7.17 -8.76
CA ARG A 106 -0.73 5.94 -7.95
C ARG A 106 -2.17 5.48 -7.83
N THR A 107 -3.11 6.40 -7.62
CA THR A 107 -4.55 6.08 -7.50
C THR A 107 -5.11 5.48 -8.79
N GLN A 108 -4.68 5.97 -9.96
CA GLN A 108 -5.08 5.38 -11.24
C GLN A 108 -4.57 3.95 -11.39
N ILE A 109 -3.30 3.71 -11.07
CA ILE A 109 -2.69 2.37 -11.11
C ILE A 109 -3.40 1.42 -10.13
N VAL A 110 -3.63 1.87 -8.88
CA VAL A 110 -4.32 1.05 -7.88
C VAL A 110 -5.72 0.70 -8.34
N ASN A 111 -6.49 1.66 -8.88
CA ASN A 111 -7.83 1.37 -9.42
C ASN A 111 -7.82 0.33 -10.54
N GLN A 112 -6.91 0.46 -11.51
CA GLN A 112 -6.79 -0.53 -12.59
C GLN A 112 -6.47 -1.93 -12.05
N CYS A 113 -5.57 -2.01 -11.07
CA CYS A 113 -5.22 -3.27 -10.45
C CYS A 113 -6.37 -3.85 -9.62
N VAL A 114 -7.13 -3.01 -8.91
CA VAL A 114 -8.33 -3.43 -8.16
C VAL A 114 -9.36 -4.06 -9.10
N ASP A 115 -9.66 -3.42 -10.23
CA ASP A 115 -10.61 -3.95 -11.21
C ASP A 115 -10.16 -5.33 -11.74
N MET A 116 -8.86 -5.49 -11.99
CA MET A 116 -8.28 -6.75 -12.43
C MET A 116 -8.43 -7.84 -11.37
N VAL A 117 -8.02 -7.60 -10.12
CA VAL A 117 -8.02 -8.65 -9.08
C VAL A 117 -9.43 -8.99 -8.58
N ASN A 118 -10.33 -8.01 -8.55
CA ASN A 118 -11.74 -8.24 -8.20
C ASN A 118 -12.50 -9.03 -9.28
N SER A 119 -12.00 -9.05 -10.52
CA SER A 119 -12.59 -9.84 -11.61
C SER A 119 -12.16 -11.33 -11.60
N GLY A 120 -11.14 -11.67 -10.81
CA GLY A 120 -10.61 -13.02 -10.68
C GLY A 120 -11.27 -13.85 -9.57
N GLU A 121 -10.98 -15.16 -9.56
CA GLU A 121 -11.36 -16.08 -8.47
C GLU A 121 -10.38 -16.00 -7.29
N ALA A 122 -10.06 -14.78 -6.82
CA ALA A 122 -9.04 -14.61 -5.80
C ALA A 122 -9.47 -15.24 -4.47
N ARG A 123 -8.61 -16.14 -3.97
CA ARG A 123 -8.76 -16.78 -2.65
C ARG A 123 -8.49 -15.75 -1.56
N ASP A 124 -9.23 -15.85 -0.46
CA ASP A 124 -9.37 -14.84 0.58
C ASP A 124 -8.10 -13.98 0.80
N CYS A 125 -7.01 -14.55 1.32
CA CYS A 125 -5.77 -13.83 1.61
C CYS A 125 -4.93 -13.42 0.38
N GLU A 126 -5.10 -14.09 -0.76
CA GLU A 126 -4.29 -13.86 -1.97
C GLU A 126 -4.75 -12.60 -2.73
N LEU A 127 -6.00 -12.18 -2.58
CA LEU A 127 -6.54 -10.96 -3.21
C LEU A 127 -5.68 -9.72 -2.94
N ALA A 128 -5.22 -9.57 -1.69
CA ALA A 128 -4.43 -8.41 -1.29
C ALA A 128 -2.99 -8.45 -1.85
N SER A 129 -2.39 -9.63 -1.91
CA SER A 129 -1.07 -9.79 -2.53
C SER A 129 -1.12 -9.63 -4.05
N ASP A 130 -2.18 -10.11 -4.71
CA ASP A 130 -2.38 -9.94 -6.14
C ASP A 130 -2.51 -8.46 -6.51
N LEU A 131 -3.19 -7.66 -5.66
CA LEU A 131 -3.25 -6.21 -5.83
C LEU A 131 -1.84 -5.60 -5.76
N ILE A 132 -1.06 -5.89 -4.71
CA ILE A 132 0.29 -5.34 -4.58
C ILE A 132 1.17 -5.77 -5.75
N HIS A 133 1.10 -7.03 -6.15
CA HIS A 133 1.86 -7.55 -7.27
C HIS A 133 1.56 -6.77 -8.56
N CYS A 134 0.29 -6.54 -8.86
CA CYS A 134 -0.12 -5.70 -9.98
C CYS A 134 0.43 -4.28 -9.87
N VAL A 135 0.25 -3.62 -8.71
CA VAL A 135 0.71 -2.23 -8.52
C VAL A 135 2.22 -2.10 -8.72
N MET A 136 3.02 -3.08 -8.26
CA MET A 136 4.47 -3.07 -8.45
C MET A 136 4.89 -3.26 -9.91
N GLN A 137 4.12 -3.99 -10.72
CA GLN A 137 4.41 -4.16 -12.15
C GLN A 137 4.13 -2.89 -12.98
N HIS A 138 3.27 -2.01 -12.47
CA HIS A 138 2.85 -0.77 -13.14
C HIS A 138 3.54 0.50 -12.60
N TYR A 139 4.44 0.36 -11.63
CA TYR A 139 5.21 1.46 -11.02
C TYR A 139 6.54 1.69 -11.73
#